data_AF-A0A8I1U193-F1
#
_entry.id   AF-A0A8I1U193-F1
#
_cell.length_a   1.000
_cell.length_b   1.000
_cell.length_c   1.000
_cell.angle_alpha   90.00
_cell.angle_beta   90.00
_cell.angle_gamma   90.00
#
_symmetry.space_group_name_H-M   'P 1'
#
loop_
_entity.id
_entity.type
_entity.pdbx_description
1 polymer ?
#
loop_
_entity_poly.entity_id
_entity_poly.type
_entity_poly.pdbx_seq_one_letter_code
_entity_poly.pdbx_strand_id
1 'polypeptide(L)' 'MKVSAYHSSNPSDPDVYHDHDNCPTGKQIPAHNRVPGTGDYRRCKQCTDLGSSTR' A
#
# COMPACT_ATOMS: atom_id res chain seq x y z
N MET A 1 -7.24 -5.13 -7.67
CA MET A 1 -8.48 -4.50 -7.18
C MET A 1 -8.15 -3.53 -6.06
N LYS A 2 -8.99 -2.50 -5.87
CA LYS A 2 -8.84 -1.58 -4.74
C LYS A 2 -9.28 -2.27 -3.45
N VAL A 3 -8.54 -2.09 -2.37
CA VAL A 3 -8.82 -2.61 -1.02
C VAL A 3 -8.74 -1.49 0.01
N SER A 4 -9.13 -1.77 1.24
CA SER A 4 -8.91 -0.86 2.37
C SER A 4 -7.44 -0.48 2.48
N ALA A 5 -7.16 0.80 2.77
CA ALA A 5 -5.79 1.27 2.89
C ALA A 5 -5.05 0.53 4.02
N TYR A 6 -3.77 0.24 3.78
CA TYR A 6 -2.85 -0.33 4.77
C TYR A 6 -1.43 0.17 4.52
N HIS A 7 -0.61 0.20 5.56
CA HIS A 7 0.82 0.53 5.48
C HIS A 7 1.64 -0.50 6.28
N SER A 8 2.96 -0.45 6.15
CA SER A 8 3.84 -1.29 6.96
C SER A 8 4.14 -0.62 8.30
N SER A 9 4.09 -1.38 9.41
CA SER A 9 4.62 -0.95 10.70
C SER A 9 6.14 -1.04 10.81
N ASN A 10 6.80 -1.66 9.82
CA ASN A 10 8.23 -1.85 9.86
C ASN A 10 8.94 -0.56 9.41
N PRO A 11 9.78 0.06 10.25
CA PRO A 11 10.49 1.29 9.90
C PRO A 11 11.54 1.12 8.79
N SER A 12 11.87 -0.12 8.41
CA SER A 12 12.73 -0.40 7.26
C SER A 12 11.98 -0.38 5.92
N ASP A 13 10.64 -0.44 5.95
CA ASP A 13 9.82 -0.33 4.75
C ASP A 13 9.56 1.15 4.42
N PRO A 14 9.24 1.48 3.16
CA PRO A 14 8.95 2.86 2.79
C PRO A 14 7.69 3.38 3.50
N ASP A 15 7.74 4.66 3.89
CA ASP A 15 6.63 5.46 4.44
C ASP A 15 5.55 5.73 3.37
N VAL A 16 4.86 4.67 2.95
CA VAL A 16 3.77 4.70 1.97
C VAL A 16 2.60 3.84 2.41
N TYR A 17 1.39 4.24 2.02
CA TYR A 17 0.23 3.35 2.10
C TYR A 17 -0.09 2.70 0.77
N HIS A 18 -0.68 1.51 0.87
CA HIS A 18 -1.17 0.70 -0.23
C HIS A 18 -2.69 0.60 -0.13
N ASP A 19 -3.37 0.69 -1.25
CA ASP A 19 -4.82 0.53 -1.35
C ASP A 19 -5.22 -0.41 -2.50
N HIS A 20 -4.27 -1.21 -2.98
CA HIS A 20 -4.48 -2.19 -4.05
C HIS A 20 -3.91 -3.55 -3.63
N ASP A 21 -4.70 -4.61 -3.77
CA ASP A 21 -4.29 -5.98 -3.47
C ASP A 21 -3.23 -6.52 -4.44
N ASN A 22 -3.19 -5.97 -5.66
CA ASN A 22 -2.29 -6.32 -6.73
C ASN A 22 -1.03 -5.45 -6.77
N CYS A 23 -0.80 -4.62 -5.75
CA CYS A 23 0.44 -3.86 -5.61
C CYS A 23 1.60 -4.82 -5.27
N PRO A 24 2.67 -4.90 -6.09
CA PRO A 24 3.78 -5.81 -5.84
C PRO A 24 4.49 -5.56 -4.51
N THR A 25 4.74 -4.29 -4.18
CA THR A 25 5.36 -3.88 -2.91
C THR A 25 4.43 -4.10 -1.72
N GLY A 26 3.14 -3.79 -1.86
CA GLY A 26 2.15 -4.08 -0.80
C GLY A 26 2.02 -5.58 -0.49
N LYS A 27 2.16 -6.45 -1.51
CA LYS A 27 2.17 -7.90 -1.34
C LYS A 27 3.40 -8.43 -0.58
N GLN A 28 4.52 -7.72 -0.65
CA GLN A 28 5.74 -8.09 0.07
C GLN A 28 5.65 -7.80 1.57
N ILE A 29 4.78 -6.87 1.99
CA ILE A 29 4.56 -6.58 3.42
C ILE A 29 3.92 -7.81 4.08
N PRO A 30 4.59 -8.43 5.08
CA PRO A 30 4.04 -9.54 5.83
C PRO A 30 2.74 -9.16 6.53
N ALA A 31 1.78 -10.09 6.63
CA ALA A 31 0.48 -9.79 7.22
C ALA A 31 0.56 -9.26 8.66
N HIS A 32 1.54 -9.70 9.44
CA HIS A 32 1.77 -9.22 10.81
C HIS A 32 2.34 -7.79 10.89
N ASN A 33 2.89 -7.26 9.78
CA ASN A 33 3.37 -5.88 9.66
C ASN A 33 2.35 -4.96 8.98
N ARG A 34 1.21 -5.48 8.50
CA ARG A 34 0.19 -4.65 7.85
C ARG A 34 -0.65 -3.96 8.89
N VAL A 35 -0.58 -2.65 8.92
CA VAL A 35 -1.42 -1.80 9.77
C VAL A 35 -2.53 -1.21 8.92
N PRO A 36 -3.80 -1.29 9.36
CA PRO A 36 -4.91 -0.67 8.65
C PRO A 36 -4.80 0.86 8.66
N GLY A 37 -5.24 1.49 7.58
CA GLY A 37 -5.21 2.94 7.40
C GLY A 37 -3.99 3.44 6.63
N THR A 38 -3.96 4.75 6.40
CA THR A 38 -2.91 5.41 5.62
C THR A 38 -1.66 5.75 6.45
N GLY A 39 -1.77 5.80 7.78
CA GLY A 39 -0.67 6.20 8.67
C GLY A 39 -0.12 7.61 8.38
N ASP A 40 -0.94 8.48 7.77
CA ASP A 40 -0.53 9.79 7.21
C ASP A 40 0.62 9.72 6.19
N TYR A 41 0.88 8.52 5.66
CA TYR A 41 1.88 8.30 4.64
C TYR A 41 1.36 8.70 3.26
N ARG A 42 2.29 8.92 2.33
CA ARG A 42 1.96 9.18 0.93
C ARG A 42 1.46 7.89 0.26
N ARG A 43 0.66 8.01 -0.79
CA ARG A 43 0.23 6.84 -1.56
C ARG A 43 1.43 6.19 -2.25
N CYS A 44 1.50 4.86 -2.23
CA CYS A 44 2.50 4.12 -2.99
C CYS A 44 2.40 4.47 -4.48
N LYS A 45 3.54 4.73 -5.13
CA LYS A 45 3.59 5.10 -6.56
C LYS A 45 2.91 4.06 -7.44
N GLN A 46 3.15 2.77 -7.18
CA GLN A 46 2.53 1.69 -7.95
C GLN A 46 1.01 1.63 -7.73
N CYS A 47 0.53 1.90 -6.51
CA CYS A 47 -0.91 2.02 -6.24
C CYS A 47 -1.54 3.21 -6.98
N THR A 48 -0.82 4.33 -7.11
CA THR A 48 -1.24 5.46 -7.95
C THR A 48 -1.35 5.05 -9.41
N ASP A 49 -0.32 4.40 -9.95
CA ASP A 49 -0.28 3.94 -11.35
C ASP A 49 -1.39 2.91 -11.65
N LEU A 50 -1.68 2.01 -10.70
CA LEU A 50 -2.78 1.04 -10.79
C LEU A 50 -4.17 1.70 -10.76
N GLY A 51 -4.35 2.74 -9.95
CA GLY A 51 -5.59 3.52 -9.89
C GLY A 51 -5.85 4.37 -11.14
N SER A 52 -4.80 4.71 -11.90
CA SER A 52 -4.90 5.45 -13.16
C SER A 52 -5.25 4.57 -14.37
N SER A 53 -5.32 3.24 -14.22
CA SER A 53 -5.72 2.30 -15.28
C SER A 53 -7.24 2.15 -15.44
N THR A 54 -8.00 3.20 -15.15
CA THR A 54 -9.39 3.29 -15.62
C THR A 54 -9.38 4.04 -16.96
N ARG A 55 -9.25 3.29 -18.04
CA ARG A 55 -9.69 3.70 -19.39
C ARG A 55 -10.91 2.86 -19.75
#